data_AF-A0A261QJH1-F1
#
_entry.id   AF-A0A261QJH1-F1
#
_cell.length_a   1.000
_cell.length_b   1.000
_cell.length_c   1.000
_cell.angle_alpha   90.00
_cell.angle_beta   90.00
_cell.angle_gamma   90.00
#
_symmetry.space_group_name_H-M   'P 1'
#
loop_
_entity.id
_entity.type
_entity.pdbx_description
1 polymer ?
#
loop_
_entity_poly.entity_id
_entity_poly.type
_entity_poly.pdbx_seq_one_letter_code
_entity_poly.pdbx_strand_id
1 'polypeptide(L)'
;MRQEIMGKINDNKEWLAYLRKEPIWYRLLSRNPYDLEKFERASLHYYKKTFPHQVERVNDGLLLASALFSMMNSQISTPTSSEATNSAES
;
A
#
# COMPACT_ATOMS: atom_id res chain seq x y z
N MET A 1 21.29 -22.75 -1.63
CA MET A 1 21.39 -21.28 -1.59
C MET A 1 22.03 -20.89 -0.27
N ARG A 2 23.00 -19.97 -0.28
CA ARG A 2 23.72 -19.53 0.92
C ARG A 2 22.74 -18.82 1.87
N GLN A 3 22.85 -19.08 3.18
CA GLN A 3 21.96 -18.53 4.20
C GLN A 3 22.00 -16.99 4.24
N GLU A 4 23.17 -16.39 4.04
CA GLU A 4 23.33 -14.92 3.97
C GLU A 4 22.48 -14.26 2.87
N ILE A 5 22.36 -14.92 1.71
CA ILE A 5 21.55 -14.43 0.59
C ILE A 5 20.07 -14.53 0.94
N MET A 6 19.67 -15.63 1.55
CA MET A 6 18.30 -15.82 2.02
C MET A 6 17.92 -14.82 3.11
N GLY A 7 18.85 -14.47 4.02
CA GLY A 7 18.66 -13.40 4.98
C GLY A 7 18.32 -12.08 4.31
N LYS A 8 19.16 -11.64 3.34
CA LYS A 8 18.91 -10.41 2.56
C LYS A 8 17.58 -10.42 1.81
N ILE A 9 17.19 -11.57 1.25
CA ILE A 9 15.91 -11.70 0.55
C ILE A 9 14.74 -11.70 1.52
N ASN A 10 14.88 -12.29 2.71
CA ASN A 10 13.84 -12.26 3.75
C ASN A 10 13.65 -10.85 4.34
N ASP A 11 14.71 -10.06 4.46
CA ASP A 11 14.64 -8.68 4.93
C ASP A 11 13.81 -7.79 3.99
N ASN A 12 13.84 -8.10 2.68
CA ASN A 12 13.05 -7.40 1.68
C ASN A 12 11.80 -8.20 1.25
N LYS A 13 10.63 -7.79 1.74
CA LYS A 13 9.34 -8.42 1.42
C LYS A 13 9.05 -8.49 -0.09
N GLU A 14 9.51 -7.52 -0.88
CA GLU A 14 9.35 -7.52 -2.34
C GLU A 14 10.21 -8.61 -2.96
N TRP A 15 11.49 -8.70 -2.59
CA TRP A 15 12.36 -9.77 -3.08
C TRP A 15 11.80 -11.15 -2.73
N LEU A 16 11.29 -11.33 -1.52
CA LEU A 16 10.67 -12.58 -1.10
C LEU A 16 9.39 -12.92 -1.90
N ALA A 17 8.56 -11.92 -2.21
CA ALA A 17 7.37 -12.12 -3.02
C ALA A 17 7.72 -12.43 -4.49
N TYR A 18 8.72 -11.77 -5.06
CA TYR A 18 9.23 -12.06 -6.40
C TYR A 18 9.86 -13.44 -6.48
N LEU A 19 10.63 -13.85 -5.47
CA LEU A 19 11.22 -15.18 -5.39
C LEU A 19 10.14 -16.29 -5.34
N ARG A 20 8.98 -16.02 -4.74
CA ARG A 20 7.81 -16.93 -4.77
C ARG A 20 7.12 -16.98 -6.13
N LYS A 21 7.14 -15.89 -6.90
CA LYS A 21 6.57 -15.83 -8.26
C LYS A 21 7.46 -16.54 -9.28
N GLU A 22 8.77 -16.36 -9.16
CA GLU A 22 9.78 -16.89 -10.08
C GLU A 22 10.73 -17.85 -9.35
N PRO A 23 10.33 -19.11 -9.12
CA PRO A 23 11.13 -20.07 -8.36
C PRO A 23 12.44 -20.45 -9.07
N ILE A 24 12.61 -20.09 -10.36
CA ILE A 24 13.86 -20.32 -11.09
C ILE A 24 15.06 -19.64 -10.41
N TRP A 25 14.82 -18.51 -9.75
CA TRP A 25 15.84 -17.77 -9.00
C TRP A 25 16.39 -18.55 -7.81
N TYR A 26 15.62 -19.45 -7.18
CA TYR A 26 16.18 -20.36 -6.16
C TYR A 26 17.33 -21.17 -6.72
N ARG A 27 17.16 -21.67 -7.94
CA ARG A 27 18.16 -22.52 -8.59
C ARG A 27 19.34 -21.71 -9.10
N LEU A 28 19.11 -20.51 -9.64
CA LEU A 28 20.16 -19.60 -10.10
C LEU A 28 21.03 -19.12 -8.94
N LEU A 29 20.41 -18.56 -7.89
CA LEU A 29 21.10 -18.07 -6.69
C LEU A 29 21.75 -19.20 -5.89
N SER A 30 21.23 -20.42 -5.97
CA SER A 30 21.88 -21.58 -5.36
C SER A 30 23.11 -22.07 -6.12
N ARG A 31 23.16 -21.87 -7.44
CA ARG A 31 24.33 -22.25 -8.25
C ARG A 31 25.41 -21.19 -8.22
N ASN A 32 25.01 -19.92 -8.29
CA ASN A 32 25.92 -18.80 -8.33
C ASN A 32 25.43 -17.66 -7.44
N PRO A 33 26.10 -17.40 -6.30
CA PRO A 33 25.72 -16.34 -5.38
C PRO A 33 25.88 -14.93 -5.96
N TYR A 34 26.69 -14.75 -7.02
CA TYR A 34 26.90 -13.46 -7.68
C TYR A 34 25.71 -13.01 -8.55
N ASP A 35 24.76 -13.90 -8.84
CA ASP A 35 23.55 -13.54 -9.60
C ASP A 35 22.52 -12.76 -8.77
N LEU A 36 22.83 -12.43 -7.50
CA LEU A 36 21.99 -11.59 -6.65
C LEU A 36 21.70 -10.21 -7.27
N GLU A 37 22.69 -9.56 -7.88
CA GLU A 37 22.45 -8.27 -8.56
C GLU A 37 21.49 -8.41 -9.75
N LYS A 38 21.56 -9.54 -10.46
CA LYS A 38 20.64 -9.80 -11.58
C LYS A 38 19.23 -10.00 -11.06
N PHE A 39 19.10 -10.72 -9.95
CA PHE A 39 17.84 -10.90 -9.25
C PHE A 39 17.26 -9.56 -8.79
N GLU A 40 18.07 -8.68 -8.19
CA GLU A 40 17.66 -7.35 -7.78
C GLU A 40 17.13 -6.53 -8.96
N ARG A 41 17.90 -6.43 -10.06
CA ARG A 41 17.45 -5.74 -11.28
C ARG A 41 16.16 -6.34 -11.87
N ALA A 42 16.05 -7.66 -11.90
CA ALA A 42 14.87 -8.35 -12.40
C ALA A 42 13.64 -8.10 -11.52
N SER A 43 13.82 -8.11 -10.19
CA SER A 43 12.78 -7.76 -9.24
C SER A 43 12.31 -6.32 -9.45
N LEU A 44 13.22 -5.34 -9.54
CA LEU A 44 12.89 -3.93 -9.80
C LEU A 44 12.10 -3.76 -11.10
N HIS A 45 12.48 -4.45 -12.17
CA HIS A 45 11.74 -4.42 -13.44
C HIS A 45 10.34 -5.04 -13.33
N TYR A 46 10.23 -6.14 -12.58
CA TYR A 46 8.95 -6.78 -12.29
C TYR A 46 8.04 -5.87 -11.46
N TYR A 47 8.52 -5.29 -10.37
CA TYR A 47 7.74 -4.40 -9.49
C TYR A 47 7.32 -3.10 -10.17
N LYS A 48 8.20 -2.48 -10.96
CA LYS A 48 7.85 -1.31 -11.80
C LYS A 48 6.72 -1.60 -12.79
N LYS A 49 6.56 -2.85 -13.21
CA LYS A 49 5.44 -3.30 -14.06
C LYS A 49 4.22 -3.77 -13.27
N THR A 50 4.33 -4.07 -11.97
CA THR A 50 3.34 -4.93 -11.29
C THR A 50 2.91 -4.51 -9.88
N PHE A 51 3.20 -3.31 -9.36
CA PHE A 51 2.72 -2.90 -8.02
C PHE A 51 1.83 -1.65 -7.94
N PRO A 52 0.55 -1.75 -8.36
CA PRO A 52 -0.51 -0.84 -7.93
C PRO A 52 -1.28 -1.34 -6.69
N HIS A 53 -1.06 -2.57 -6.21
CA HIS A 53 -2.01 -3.22 -5.29
C HIS A 53 -1.93 -2.76 -3.83
N GLN A 54 -0.81 -2.16 -3.38
CA GLN A 54 -0.64 -1.74 -1.98
C GLN A 54 -1.10 -0.29 -1.74
N VAL A 55 -1.26 0.52 -2.79
CA VAL A 55 -1.87 1.87 -2.69
C VAL A 55 -3.40 1.82 -2.65
N GLU A 56 -4.02 0.72 -3.08
CA GLU A 56 -5.47 0.55 -3.05
C GLU A 56 -6.02 0.55 -1.61
N ARG A 57 -5.36 -0.16 -0.68
CA ARG A 57 -5.76 -0.20 0.73
C ARG A 57 -5.57 1.11 1.50
N VAL A 58 -4.76 2.03 0.98
CA VAL A 58 -4.60 3.37 1.59
C VAL A 58 -5.78 4.28 1.20
N ASN A 59 -6.44 4.01 0.08
CA ASN A 59 -7.54 4.85 -0.43
C ASN A 59 -8.84 4.66 0.38
N ASP A 60 -9.12 3.43 0.84
CA ASP A 60 -10.32 3.13 1.64
C ASP A 60 -10.36 3.92 2.96
N GLY A 61 -9.19 4.13 3.58
CA GLY A 61 -9.06 4.93 4.80
C GLY A 61 -9.30 6.42 4.59
N LEU A 62 -8.94 6.97 3.41
CA LEU A 62 -9.11 8.38 3.07
C LEU A 62 -10.60 8.74 2.86
N LEU A 63 -11.39 7.83 2.27
CA LEU A 63 -12.83 8.03 2.09
C LEU A 63 -13.57 8.15 3.43
N LEU A 64 -13.26 7.27 4.38
CA LEU A 64 -13.84 7.35 5.73
C LEU A 64 -13.32 8.58 6.50
N ALA A 65 -12.03 8.88 6.40
CA ALA A 65 -11.43 10.06 7.04
C ALA A 65 -12.03 11.39 6.52
N SER A 66 -12.31 11.49 5.22
CA SER A 66 -12.92 12.70 4.64
C SER A 66 -14.37 12.91 5.10
N ALA A 67 -15.16 11.84 5.23
CA ALA A 67 -16.51 11.90 5.78
C ALA A 67 -16.51 12.35 7.25
N LEU A 68 -15.63 11.77 8.07
CA LEU A 68 -15.46 12.15 9.48
C LEU A 68 -14.99 13.60 9.64
N PHE A 69 -14.02 14.03 8.82
CA PHE A 69 -13.48 15.39 8.83
C PHE A 69 -14.53 16.42 8.42
N SER A 70 -15.39 16.09 7.44
CA SER A 70 -16.48 16.95 6.99
C SER A 70 -17.52 17.18 8.09
N MET A 71 -17.91 16.13 8.83
CA MET A 71 -18.83 16.22 9.99
C MET A 71 -18.24 16.99 11.18
N MET A 72 -16.93 16.87 11.40
CA MET A 72 -16.24 17.61 12.46
C MET A 72 -16.17 19.10 12.13
N ASN A 73 -15.82 19.46 10.89
CA ASN A 73 -15.76 20.85 10.45
C ASN A 73 -17.14 21.51 10.43
N SER A 74 -18.21 20.78 10.11
CA SER A 74 -19.58 21.31 10.16
C SER A 74 -20.04 21.64 11.58
N GLN A 75 -19.54 20.96 12.61
CA GLN A 75 -19.87 21.28 14.00
C GLN A 75 -19.03 22.44 14.55
N ILE A 76 -17.81 22.63 14.05
CA ILE A 76 -16.91 23.71 14.49
C ILE A 76 -17.29 25.06 13.85
N SER A 77 -18.03 25.06 12.73
CA SER A 77 -18.31 26.29 11.95
C SER A 77 -19.71 26.91 12.10
N THR A 78 -20.61 26.39 12.95
CA THR A 78 -21.85 27.11 13.30
C THR A 78 -22.35 26.86 14.74
N PRO A 79 -22.27 27.83 15.65
CA PRO A 79 -23.42 28.16 16.48
C PRO A 79 -24.26 29.15 15.67
N THR A 80 -25.21 28.66 14.88
CA THR A 80 -26.13 29.58 14.19
C THR A 80 -27.55 29.14 14.49
N SER A 81 -28.09 29.79 15.51
CA SER A 81 -29.50 30.05 15.71
C SER A 81 -30.18 30.27 14.35
N SER A 82 -31.13 29.40 14.00
CA SER A 82 -32.12 29.71 12.97
C SER A 82 -33.49 29.43 13.58
N GLU A 83 -33.93 30.42 14.34
CA GLU A 83 -35.32 30.72 14.57
C GLU A 83 -35.79 31.54 13.36
N ALA A 84 -36.77 31.03 12.60
CA ALA A 84 -37.78 31.82 11.89
C ALA A 84 -38.74 30.95 11.05
N THR A 85 -40.03 31.09 11.40
CA THR A 85 -41.19 31.16 10.49
C THR A 85 -41.55 29.92 9.67
N ASN A 86 -42.46 29.10 10.19
CA ASN A 86 -43.71 28.74 9.50
C ASN A 86 -44.58 27.84 10.39
N SER A 87 -45.57 28.45 11.06
CA SER A 87 -46.81 27.80 11.48
C SER A 87 -47.86 28.89 11.72
N ALA A 88 -48.17 29.61 10.65
CA ALA A 88 -49.49 30.18 10.45
C ALA A 88 -50.24 29.19 9.57
N GLU A 89 -50.87 28.17 10.16
CA GLU A 89 -51.93 27.42 9.46
C GLU A 89 -52.86 26.73 10.47
N SER A 90 -54.09 27.28 10.52
CA SER A 90 -55.38 26.71 10.95
C SER A 90 -55.66 26.45 12.44
#